data_AF-A0A538P3Y8-F1
#
_entry.id   AF-A0A538P3Y8-F1
#
_cell.length_a   1.000
_cell.length_b   1.000
_cell.length_c   1.000
_cell.angle_alpha   90.00
_cell.angle_beta   90.00
_cell.angle_gamma   90.00
#
_symmetry.space_group_name_H-M   'P 1'
#
loop_
_entity.id
_entity.type
_entity.pdbx_description
1 polymer ?
#
loop_
_entity_poly.entity_id
_entity_poly.type
_entity_poly.pdbx_seq_one_letter_code
_entity_poly.pdbx_strand_id
1 'polypeptide(L)'
;MDPADGGGKIDMKRTWNWSLWIGFLFALAGFLSYTFFAQFPVTRDFPWANLLLFAAGGIFLVLGLFRAFGKAQVYRGKVFGPILATLGILMFGFFSYVFFYQLRQVPPSTGAPRVGQKAPDFTLLDQDGKDVALGNLVSRSKAVALIFYRGFW
;
A
#
# COMPACT_ATOMS: atom_id res chain seq x y z
N MET A 1 -52.55 -47.81 -18.26
CA MET A 1 -52.66 -46.40 -18.69
C MET A 1 -51.94 -45.57 -17.65
N ASP A 2 -50.69 -45.22 -17.94
CA ASP A 2 -49.86 -44.36 -17.09
C ASP A 2 -50.11 -42.89 -17.45
N PRO A 3 -50.40 -41.99 -16.48
CA PRO A 3 -50.28 -40.57 -16.71
C PRO A 3 -48.83 -40.14 -16.44
N ALA A 4 -48.25 -39.47 -17.43
CA ALA A 4 -46.88 -39.02 -17.48
C ALA A 4 -46.53 -38.04 -16.34
N ASP A 5 -45.46 -38.39 -15.63
CA ASP A 5 -44.83 -37.60 -14.58
C ASP A 5 -44.03 -36.45 -15.23
N GLY A 6 -44.73 -35.33 -15.48
CA GLY A 6 -44.18 -34.10 -16.05
C GLY A 6 -43.38 -33.30 -15.02
N GLY A 7 -42.32 -33.89 -14.47
CA GLY A 7 -41.36 -33.24 -13.58
C GLY A 7 -40.51 -32.23 -14.34
N GLY A 8 -41.06 -31.05 -14.62
CA GLY A 8 -40.35 -29.91 -15.17
C GLY A 8 -39.23 -29.48 -14.21
N LYS A 9 -38.03 -30.03 -14.43
CA LYS A 9 -36.81 -29.66 -13.72
C LYS A 9 -36.46 -28.23 -14.14
N ILE A 10 -36.83 -27.26 -13.30
CA ILE A 10 -36.44 -25.86 -13.49
C ILE A 10 -34.96 -25.78 -13.12
N ASP A 11 -34.07 -25.98 -14.09
CA ASP A 11 -32.64 -25.71 -13.93
C ASP A 11 -32.44 -24.20 -13.82
N MET A 12 -32.56 -23.70 -12.59
CA MET A 12 -32.13 -22.35 -12.24
C MET A 12 -30.62 -22.27 -12.48
N LYS A 13 -30.22 -21.66 -13.61
CA LYS A 13 -28.83 -21.26 -13.87
C LYS A 13 -28.35 -20.38 -12.72
N ARG A 14 -27.66 -21.05 -11.80
CA ARG A 14 -27.16 -20.54 -10.53
C ARG A 14 -26.01 -19.58 -10.84
N THR A 15 -26.29 -18.28 -10.86
CA THR A 15 -25.32 -17.26 -11.27
C THR A 15 -24.37 -16.97 -10.11
N TRP A 16 -23.10 -17.32 -10.31
CA TRP A 16 -22.00 -17.07 -9.39
C TRP A 16 -21.71 -15.56 -9.35
N ASN A 17 -21.54 -14.97 -8.15
CA ASN A 17 -21.27 -13.54 -7.99
C ASN A 17 -19.82 -13.20 -8.40
N TRP A 18 -19.57 -13.17 -9.70
CA TRP A 18 -18.24 -12.97 -10.28
C TRP A 18 -17.62 -11.61 -9.88
N SER A 19 -18.45 -10.59 -9.69
CA SER A 19 -18.00 -9.24 -9.28
C SER A 19 -17.33 -9.21 -7.91
N LEU A 20 -17.76 -10.04 -6.93
CA LEU A 20 -17.13 -10.10 -5.60
C LEU A 20 -15.73 -10.74 -5.67
N TRP A 21 -15.60 -11.78 -6.49
CA TRP A 21 -14.31 -12.44 -6.73
C TRP A 21 -13.34 -11.53 -7.47
N ILE A 22 -13.83 -10.82 -8.49
CA ILE A 22 -13.03 -9.83 -9.21
C ILE A 22 -12.56 -8.74 -8.23
N GLY A 23 -13.45 -8.15 -7.45
CA GLY A 23 -13.09 -7.13 -6.46
C GLY A 23 -12.05 -7.60 -5.44
N PHE A 24 -12.20 -8.83 -4.93
CA PHE A 24 -11.22 -9.43 -4.02
C PHE A 24 -9.87 -9.70 -4.69
N LEU A 25 -9.86 -10.22 -5.92
CA LEU A 25 -8.64 -10.43 -6.69
C LEU A 25 -7.89 -9.12 -6.95
N PHE A 26 -8.62 -8.03 -7.22
CA PHE A 26 -8.03 -6.69 -7.35
C PHE A 26 -7.41 -6.20 -6.03
N ALA A 27 -8.07 -6.44 -4.88
CA ALA A 27 -7.49 -6.12 -3.57
C ALA A 27 -6.24 -6.97 -3.25
N LEU A 28 -6.26 -8.26 -3.59
CA LEU A 28 -5.11 -9.15 -3.43
C LEU A 28 -3.95 -8.76 -4.33
N ALA A 29 -4.23 -8.42 -5.58
CA ALA A 29 -3.25 -7.89 -6.52
C ALA A 29 -2.68 -6.56 -6.02
N GLY A 30 -3.52 -5.64 -5.52
CA GLY A 30 -3.09 -4.39 -4.92
C GLY A 30 -2.15 -4.59 -3.73
N PHE A 31 -2.36 -5.63 -2.92
CA PHE A 31 -1.50 -5.97 -1.81
C PHE A 31 -0.16 -6.60 -2.25
N LEU A 32 -0.20 -7.62 -3.11
CA LEU A 32 0.99 -8.38 -3.50
C LEU A 32 1.87 -7.67 -4.54
N SER A 33 1.29 -6.83 -5.39
CA SER A 33 2.01 -6.15 -6.48
C SER A 33 3.00 -5.08 -5.99
N TYR A 34 2.95 -4.70 -4.71
CA TYR A 34 3.82 -3.66 -4.17
C TYR A 34 5.31 -4.02 -4.29
N THR A 35 5.70 -5.28 -4.11
CA THR A 35 7.10 -5.70 -4.23
C THR A 35 7.66 -5.51 -5.64
N PHE A 36 6.82 -5.68 -6.66
CA PHE A 36 7.15 -5.41 -8.05
C PHE A 36 7.18 -3.90 -8.33
N PHE A 37 6.16 -3.15 -7.89
CA PHE A 37 6.11 -1.70 -8.09
C PHE A 37 7.20 -0.95 -7.31
N ALA A 38 7.74 -1.51 -6.23
CA ALA A 38 8.85 -0.92 -5.48
C ALA A 38 10.16 -0.85 -6.27
N GLN A 39 10.29 -1.59 -7.38
CA GLN A 39 11.46 -1.53 -8.27
C GLN A 39 11.51 -0.24 -9.10
N PHE A 40 10.36 0.43 -9.28
CA PHE A 40 10.28 1.66 -10.06
C PHE A 40 10.29 2.88 -9.11
N PRO A 41 11.20 3.85 -9.30
CA PRO A 41 11.29 5.04 -8.44
C PRO A 41 9.97 5.79 -8.29
N VAL A 42 9.20 5.90 -9.38
CA VAL A 42 7.93 6.63 -9.46
C VAL A 42 6.85 6.06 -8.53
N THR A 43 6.83 4.75 -8.30
CA THR A 43 5.83 4.07 -7.45
C THR A 43 6.35 3.72 -6.06
N ARG A 44 7.67 3.78 -5.85
CA ARG A 44 8.31 3.49 -4.57
C ARG A 44 8.00 4.56 -3.52
N ASP A 45 8.04 5.84 -3.89
CA ASP A 45 7.86 6.95 -2.95
C ASP A 45 6.37 7.18 -2.62
N PHE A 46 5.49 6.91 -3.58
CA PHE A 46 4.05 6.97 -3.43
C PHE A 46 3.36 5.85 -4.24
N PRO A 47 2.69 4.88 -3.60
CA PRO A 47 2.23 3.64 -4.22
C PRO A 47 0.87 3.84 -4.90
N TRP A 48 0.76 4.86 -5.74
CA TRP A 48 -0.49 5.26 -6.39
C TRP A 48 -1.10 4.12 -7.22
N ALA A 49 -0.28 3.29 -7.87
CA ALA A 49 -0.74 2.14 -8.64
C ALA A 49 -1.49 1.12 -7.75
N ASN A 50 -0.92 0.80 -6.59
CA ASN A 50 -1.56 -0.07 -5.60
C ASN A 50 -2.85 0.56 -5.06
N LEU A 51 -2.85 1.88 -4.81
CA LEU A 51 -4.06 2.59 -4.38
C LEU A 51 -5.17 2.55 -5.42
N LEU A 52 -4.85 2.67 -6.72
CA LEU A 52 -5.82 2.52 -7.80
C LEU A 52 -6.38 1.09 -7.87
N LEU A 53 -5.54 0.07 -7.65
CA LEU A 53 -6.00 -1.33 -7.58
C LEU A 53 -6.95 -1.55 -6.40
N PHE A 54 -6.65 -0.99 -5.23
CA PHE A 54 -7.55 -1.04 -4.08
C PHE A 54 -8.83 -0.25 -4.31
N ALA A 55 -8.77 0.91 -4.96
CA ALA A 55 -9.95 1.70 -5.31
C ALA A 55 -10.87 0.94 -6.28
N ALA A 56 -10.30 0.36 -7.34
CA ALA A 56 -11.03 -0.48 -8.28
C ALA A 56 -11.65 -1.70 -7.57
N GLY A 57 -10.86 -2.42 -6.77
CA GLY A 57 -11.34 -3.56 -5.98
C GLY A 57 -12.45 -3.18 -5.01
N GLY A 58 -12.33 -2.05 -4.33
CA GLY A 58 -13.33 -1.49 -3.44
C GLY A 58 -14.64 -1.16 -4.15
N ILE A 59 -14.58 -0.50 -5.32
CA ILE A 59 -15.77 -0.22 -6.14
C ILE A 59 -16.48 -1.52 -6.53
N PHE A 60 -15.75 -2.54 -6.99
CA PHE A 60 -16.34 -3.84 -7.34
C PHE A 60 -16.94 -4.57 -6.14
N LEU A 61 -16.30 -4.49 -4.96
CA LEU A 61 -16.84 -5.07 -3.73
C LEU A 61 -18.12 -4.37 -3.28
N VAL A 62 -18.17 -3.03 -3.35
CA VAL A 62 -19.36 -2.22 -3.00
C VAL A 62 -20.50 -2.50 -3.97
N LEU A 63 -20.25 -2.50 -5.27
CA LEU A 63 -21.26 -2.85 -6.28
C LEU A 63 -21.74 -4.30 -6.13
N GLY A 64 -20.82 -5.23 -5.82
CA GLY A 64 -21.13 -6.63 -5.54
C GLY A 64 -21.99 -6.80 -4.30
N LEU A 65 -21.73 -6.04 -3.23
CA LEU A 65 -22.55 -5.98 -2.02
C LEU A 65 -23.95 -5.43 -2.31
N PHE A 66 -24.06 -4.26 -2.96
CA PHE A 66 -25.35 -3.67 -3.30
C PHE A 66 -26.21 -4.62 -4.16
N ARG A 67 -25.60 -5.32 -5.12
CA ARG A 67 -26.28 -6.31 -5.96
C ARG A 67 -26.69 -7.58 -5.19
N ALA A 68 -25.86 -8.03 -4.24
CA ALA A 68 -26.14 -9.20 -3.39
C ALA A 68 -27.26 -8.92 -2.37
N PHE A 69 -27.34 -7.71 -1.82
CA PHE A 69 -28.41 -7.30 -0.90
C PHE A 69 -29.71 -6.94 -1.62
N GLY A 70 -29.64 -6.35 -2.83
CA GLY A 70 -30.83 -5.96 -3.61
C GLY A 70 -31.60 -7.11 -4.28
N LYS A 71 -30.98 -8.30 -4.47
CA LYS A 71 -31.64 -9.52 -5.01
C LYS A 71 -31.39 -10.74 -4.13
N ALA A 72 -31.74 -10.62 -2.84
CA ALA A 72 -31.45 -11.60 -1.79
C ALA A 72 -32.00 -13.02 -2.04
N GLN A 73 -33.01 -13.20 -2.91
CA GLN A 73 -33.64 -14.50 -3.17
C GLN A 73 -32.92 -15.35 -4.24
N VAL A 74 -32.04 -14.75 -5.05
CA VAL A 74 -31.31 -15.45 -6.14
C VAL A 74 -29.82 -15.65 -5.82
N TYR A 75 -29.22 -14.80 -4.98
CA TYR A 75 -27.80 -14.86 -4.65
C TYR A 75 -27.61 -15.19 -3.17
N ARG A 76 -27.13 -16.40 -2.85
CA ARG A 76 -26.64 -16.79 -1.49
C ARG A 76 -25.32 -16.07 -1.10
N GLY A 77 -25.11 -14.84 -1.57
CA GLY A 77 -23.97 -13.99 -1.24
C GLY A 77 -24.05 -13.33 0.14
N LYS A 78 -25.10 -13.62 0.93
CA LYS A 78 -25.37 -12.98 2.23
C LYS A 78 -24.24 -13.13 3.25
N VAL A 79 -23.45 -14.19 3.17
CA VAL A 79 -22.32 -14.46 4.09
C VAL A 79 -20.97 -14.19 3.42
N PHE A 80 -20.76 -14.64 2.19
CA PHE A 80 -19.48 -14.46 1.49
C PHE A 80 -19.20 -13.00 1.09
N GLY A 81 -20.23 -12.23 0.72
CA GLY A 81 -20.08 -10.81 0.37
C GLY A 81 -19.47 -9.98 1.50
N PRO A 82 -20.04 -9.98 2.72
CA PRO A 82 -19.45 -9.24 3.83
C PRO A 82 -18.07 -9.79 4.23
N ILE A 83 -17.84 -11.11 4.20
CA ILE A 83 -16.51 -11.67 4.50
C ILE A 83 -15.43 -11.14 3.54
N LEU A 84 -15.67 -11.22 2.22
CA LEU A 84 -14.70 -10.73 1.23
C LEU A 84 -14.50 -9.22 1.32
N ALA A 85 -15.56 -8.46 1.60
CA ALA A 85 -15.49 -7.02 1.78
C ALA A 85 -14.69 -6.64 3.03
N THR A 86 -14.96 -7.28 4.17
CA THR A 86 -14.20 -7.07 5.41
C THR A 86 -12.73 -7.42 5.20
N LEU A 87 -12.43 -8.55 4.55
CA LEU A 87 -11.04 -8.93 4.26
C LEU A 87 -10.36 -7.91 3.34
N GLY A 88 -11.05 -7.41 2.31
CA GLY A 88 -10.53 -6.35 1.44
C GLY A 88 -10.23 -5.05 2.19
N ILE A 89 -11.12 -4.64 3.10
CA ILE A 89 -10.91 -3.45 3.95
C ILE A 89 -9.72 -3.66 4.88
N LEU A 90 -9.59 -4.84 5.50
CA LEU A 90 -8.45 -5.16 6.37
C LEU A 90 -7.13 -5.13 5.60
N MET A 91 -7.11 -5.70 4.38
CA MET A 91 -5.92 -5.67 3.52
C MET A 91 -5.53 -4.24 3.14
N PHE A 92 -6.50 -3.41 2.74
CA PHE A 92 -6.26 -2.01 2.42
C PHE A 92 -5.78 -1.20 3.64
N GLY A 93 -6.42 -1.40 4.79
CA GLY A 93 -6.06 -0.74 6.05
C GLY A 93 -4.65 -1.13 6.52
N PHE A 94 -4.33 -2.41 6.50
CA PHE A 94 -3.00 -2.91 6.84
C PHE A 94 -1.93 -2.39 5.88
N PHE A 95 -2.19 -2.43 4.56
CA PHE A 95 -1.29 -1.85 3.55
C PHE A 95 -1.02 -0.36 3.83
N SER A 96 -2.08 0.41 4.08
CA SER A 96 -1.98 1.84 4.36
C SER A 96 -1.20 2.11 5.64
N TYR A 97 -1.46 1.34 6.70
CA TYR A 97 -0.74 1.47 7.97
C TYR A 97 0.76 1.18 7.82
N VAL A 98 1.12 0.06 7.18
CA VAL A 98 2.54 -0.27 6.99
C VAL A 98 3.22 0.79 6.15
N PHE A 99 2.63 1.18 5.01
CA PHE A 99 3.29 2.08 4.07
C PHE A 99 3.36 3.53 4.56
N PHE A 100 2.26 4.09 5.08
CA PHE A 100 2.21 5.50 5.45
C PHE A 100 2.65 5.78 6.89
N TYR A 101 2.62 4.79 7.78
CA TYR A 101 3.03 4.96 9.16
C TYR A 101 4.34 4.23 9.47
N GLN A 102 4.40 2.90 9.34
CA GLN A 102 5.59 2.14 9.75
C GLN A 102 6.83 2.46 8.93
N LEU A 103 6.72 2.50 7.59
CA LEU A 103 7.86 2.78 6.71
C LEU A 103 8.30 4.25 6.74
N ARG A 104 7.45 5.16 7.23
CA ARG A 104 7.75 6.60 7.32
C ARG A 104 8.26 7.04 8.68
N GLN A 105 8.38 6.12 9.63
CA GLN A 105 9.02 6.43 10.91
C GLN A 105 10.52 6.65 10.71
N VAL A 106 10.93 7.89 10.90
CA VAL A 106 12.33 8.28 11.05
C VAL A 106 12.56 8.69 12.50
N PRO A 107 13.65 8.22 13.15
CA PRO A 107 13.99 8.66 14.49
C PRO A 107 14.04 10.19 14.57
N PRO A 108 13.49 10.80 15.62
CA PRO A 108 13.54 12.25 15.76
C PRO A 108 14.97 12.72 15.94
N SER A 109 15.37 13.78 15.22
CA SER A 109 16.70 14.41 15.32
C SER A 109 16.79 15.35 16.53
N THR A 110 16.57 14.83 17.73
CA THR A 110 16.51 15.61 18.99
C THR A 110 17.82 16.35 19.30
N GLY A 111 18.96 15.84 18.82
CA GLY A 111 20.28 16.47 18.96
C GLY A 111 20.71 17.37 17.79
N ALA A 112 19.82 17.69 16.84
CA ALA A 112 20.18 18.53 15.70
C ALA A 112 20.52 19.97 16.15
N PRO A 113 21.66 20.54 15.69
CA PRO A 113 22.02 21.93 15.99
C PRO A 113 20.97 22.91 15.47
N ARG A 114 20.64 23.92 16.27
CA ARG A 114 19.73 25.01 15.89
C ARG A 114 20.49 26.20 15.30
N VAL A 115 19.80 27.06 14.56
CA VAL A 115 20.37 28.32 14.06
C VAL A 115 20.94 29.12 15.22
N GLY A 116 22.18 29.59 15.08
CA GLY A 116 22.92 30.32 16.12
C GLY A 116 23.68 29.43 17.12
N GLN A 117 23.47 28.11 17.12
CA GLN A 117 24.30 27.18 17.87
C GLN A 117 25.57 26.82 17.08
N LYS A 118 26.69 26.68 17.80
CA LYS A 118 27.93 26.18 17.20
C LYS A 118 27.72 24.74 16.73
N ALA A 119 28.00 24.47 15.46
CA ALA A 119 27.99 23.12 14.93
C ALA A 119 29.00 22.24 15.71
N PRO A 120 28.63 21.02 16.13
CA PRO A 120 29.56 20.08 16.74
C PRO A 120 30.74 19.82 15.80
N ASP A 121 31.94 19.82 16.36
CA ASP A 121 33.13 19.48 15.58
C ASP A 121 33.14 17.97 15.30
N PHE A 122 33.61 17.59 14.12
CA PHE A 122 33.73 16.20 13.71
C PHE A 122 34.87 16.05 12.72
N THR A 123 35.41 14.84 12.66
CA THR A 123 36.38 14.42 11.64
C THR A 123 35.81 13.20 10.94
N LEU A 124 35.69 13.28 9.62
CA LEU A 124 35.20 12.21 8.76
C LEU A 124 36.24 11.93 7.67
N LEU A 125 36.26 10.70 7.18
CA LEU A 125 37.07 10.35 6.03
C LEU A 125 36.40 10.85 4.76
N ASP A 126 37.20 11.40 3.84
CA ASP A 126 36.77 11.66 2.47
C ASP A 126 36.78 10.38 1.60
N GLN A 127 36.44 10.53 0.32
CA GLN A 127 36.46 9.42 -0.65
C GLN A 127 37.86 8.82 -0.91
N ASP A 128 38.94 9.53 -0.56
CA ASP A 128 40.32 9.07 -0.69
C ASP A 128 40.85 8.47 0.63
N GLY A 129 40.01 8.39 1.67
CA GLY A 129 40.40 7.92 3.00
C GLY A 129 41.22 8.94 3.80
N LYS A 130 41.17 10.22 3.47
CA LYS A 130 41.84 11.29 4.21
C LYS A 130 40.92 11.90 5.25
N ASP A 131 41.49 12.23 6.40
CA ASP A 131 40.77 12.91 7.47
C ASP A 131 40.38 14.35 7.08
N VAL A 132 39.08 14.63 7.14
CA VAL A 132 38.50 15.95 6.94
C VAL A 132 37.78 16.37 8.21
N ALA A 133 38.35 17.37 8.90
CA ALA A 133 37.78 17.97 10.08
C ALA A 133 36.96 19.23 9.75
N LEU A 134 35.82 19.42 10.41
CA LEU A 134 34.99 20.61 10.23
C LEU A 134 35.76 21.90 10.55
N GLY A 135 36.57 21.91 11.61
CA GLY A 135 37.45 23.04 11.95
C GLY A 135 38.41 23.44 10.81
N ASN A 136 38.94 22.47 10.06
CA ASN A 136 39.83 22.72 8.92
C ASN A 136 39.07 23.35 7.74
N LEU A 137 37.81 22.96 7.52
CA LEU A 137 36.98 23.54 6.46
C LEU A 137 36.54 24.97 6.79
N VAL A 138 36.16 25.24 8.04
CA VAL A 138 35.73 26.57 8.49
C VAL A 138 36.89 27.56 8.57
N SER A 139 38.11 27.11 8.90
CA SER A 139 39.28 28.00 8.91
C SER A 139 39.72 28.43 7.51
N ARG A 140 39.44 27.62 6.48
CA ARG A 140 39.79 27.90 5.08
C ARG A 140 38.69 28.63 4.30
N SER A 141 37.46 28.66 4.81
CA SER A 141 36.27 29.15 4.09
C SER A 141 35.36 30.01 4.97
N LYS A 142 34.71 31.02 4.38
CA LYS A 142 33.75 31.87 5.11
C LYS A 142 32.46 31.14 5.51
N ALA A 143 32.11 30.06 4.80
CA ALA A 143 30.94 29.24 5.06
C ALA A 143 31.20 27.78 4.62
N VAL A 144 30.53 26.85 5.29
CA VAL A 144 30.57 25.40 4.98
C VAL A 144 29.15 24.89 4.91
N ALA A 145 28.79 24.19 3.82
CA ALA A 145 27.51 23.52 3.66
C ALA A 145 27.65 22.05 4.04
N LEU A 146 26.84 21.59 5.00
CA LEU A 146 26.78 20.17 5.40
C LEU A 146 25.55 19.52 4.81
N ILE A 147 25.75 18.52 3.96
CA ILE A 147 24.66 17.78 3.30
C ILE A 147 24.66 16.34 3.85
N PHE A 148 23.63 16.01 4.61
CA PHE A 148 23.43 14.66 5.14
C PHE A 148 22.53 13.87 4.19
N TYR A 149 23.01 12.71 3.75
CA TYR A 149 22.25 11.77 2.93
C TYR A 149 22.25 10.39 3.60
N ARG A 150 21.15 9.63 3.42
CA ARG A 150 20.97 8.31 4.04
C ARG A 150 21.89 7.24 3.45
N GLY A 151 22.30 7.40 2.19
CA GLY A 151 23.18 6.49 1.48
C GLY A 151 23.56 7.06 0.11
N PHE A 152 24.68 6.59 -0.41
CA PHE A 152 25.17 6.87 -1.76
C PHE A 152 25.32 5.52 -2.46
N TRP A 153 24.80 5.39 -3.68
CA TRP A 153 24.69 4.14 -4.45
C TRP A 153 25.09 4.37 -5.90
#